data_AF-A0AA35WEJ1-F1
#
_entry.id   AF-A0AA35WEJ1-F1
#
_cell.length_a   1.000
_cell.length_b   1.000
_cell.length_c   1.000
_cell.angle_alpha   90.00
_cell.angle_beta   90.00
_cell.angle_gamma   90.00
#
_symmetry.space_group_name_H-M   'P 1'
#
loop_
_entity.id
_entity.type
_entity.pdbx_description
1 polymer ?
#
loop_
_entity_poly.entity_id
_entity_poly.type
_entity_poly.pdbx_seq_one_letter_code
_entity_poly.pdbx_strand_id
1 'polypeptide(L)'
;MGKNARRRRRGGLDGAPASKRRKRTEWTDSPLGRAVEPAGLVLSDGTEPNKLTVEPAIFQKKLSALFRRHPNTQEAVDEFTESLKKYTDNSVRFRQALLPTSVADGADVMSRSGGLDSLMRQLLSVDYLQPSVAHLLLLRLSSYMDTEPSSHSLNTRELCQMPALIINQLRWLDHIVNGKDLCRELLEVVGVAPVEIQREIVTAIPEILDDAQHNNAALELKSLLQSNSGLMAATIDAMSSLNLSFDIEAEVSRTIPIYCCLHLQNTQVLDVAMGCLGTASVADLPLVLRFIMQQVNSKSAV
;
A
#
# COMPACT_ATOMS: atom_id res chain seq x y z
N MET A 1 30.92 -10.57 -78.19
CA MET A 1 31.91 -10.23 -77.15
C MET A 1 31.50 -8.88 -76.58
N GLY A 2 31.21 -8.61 -75.31
CA GLY A 2 31.19 -9.33 -74.06
C GLY A 2 31.00 -8.31 -72.92
N LYS A 3 30.30 -8.71 -71.86
CA LYS A 3 30.36 -8.19 -70.47
C LYS A 3 29.56 -6.93 -70.09
N ASN A 4 28.43 -7.20 -69.40
CA ASN A 4 28.02 -6.69 -68.07
C ASN A 4 28.71 -5.43 -67.50
N ALA A 5 27.91 -4.42 -67.14
CA ALA A 5 28.09 -3.67 -65.88
C ALA A 5 26.77 -2.99 -65.43
N ARG A 6 26.10 -3.63 -64.47
CA ARG A 6 24.99 -3.07 -63.67
C ARG A 6 25.45 -1.79 -62.97
N ARG A 7 24.79 -0.65 -63.24
CA ARG A 7 24.84 0.53 -62.38
C ARG A 7 23.70 0.45 -61.36
N ARG A 8 23.94 -0.27 -60.26
CA ARG A 8 23.21 -0.08 -58.99
C ARG A 8 24.03 0.88 -58.14
N ARG A 9 23.55 2.12 -57.93
CA ARG A 9 24.06 3.01 -56.88
C ARG A 9 22.91 3.43 -55.98
N ARG A 10 22.83 2.69 -54.87
CA ARG A 10 22.47 3.08 -53.50
C ARG A 10 21.34 4.13 -53.35
N GLY A 11 20.11 3.65 -53.26
CA GLY A 11 19.11 4.27 -52.40
C GLY A 11 19.48 3.94 -50.95
N GLY A 12 19.81 4.96 -50.16
CA GLY A 12 20.00 4.82 -48.72
C GLY A 12 18.68 4.49 -48.06
N LEU A 13 18.56 3.24 -47.60
CA LEU A 13 17.75 2.91 -46.43
C LEU A 13 18.52 3.37 -45.19
N ASP A 14 17.81 3.45 -44.06
CA ASP A 14 18.30 3.77 -42.71
C ASP A 14 18.08 5.23 -42.28
N GLY A 15 16.83 5.69 -42.42
CA GLY A 15 16.25 6.62 -41.46
C GLY A 15 15.89 5.87 -40.17
N ALA A 16 16.89 5.45 -39.41
CA ALA A 16 16.69 5.00 -38.04
C ALA A 16 16.14 6.18 -37.21
N PRO A 17 15.11 6.00 -36.38
CA PRO A 17 14.60 7.08 -35.57
C PRO A 17 15.70 7.48 -34.58
N ALA A 18 16.05 8.77 -34.58
CA ALA A 18 16.99 9.35 -33.65
C ALA A 18 16.58 9.01 -32.22
N SER A 19 17.37 8.17 -31.54
CA SER A 19 17.28 7.89 -30.11
C SER A 19 17.21 9.22 -29.36
N LYS A 20 16.00 9.59 -28.89
CA LYS A 20 15.79 10.72 -27.98
C LYS A 20 16.75 10.53 -26.80
N ARG A 21 17.78 11.36 -26.77
CA ARG A 21 18.83 11.36 -25.76
C ARG A 21 18.17 11.55 -24.39
N ARG A 22 18.12 10.46 -23.61
CA ARG A 22 17.50 10.41 -22.27
C ARG A 22 18.10 11.52 -21.40
N LYS A 23 17.23 12.36 -20.83
CA LYS A 23 17.62 13.44 -19.92
C LYS A 23 18.11 12.79 -18.62
N ARG A 24 19.41 12.89 -18.31
CA ARG A 24 19.97 12.37 -17.05
C ARG A 24 19.38 13.17 -15.90
N THR A 25 18.80 12.48 -14.92
CA THR A 25 18.36 13.07 -13.66
C THR A 25 19.51 13.07 -12.66
N GLU A 26 19.40 13.89 -11.61
CA GLU A 26 20.35 13.94 -10.48
C GLU A 26 20.63 12.56 -9.86
N TRP A 27 19.70 11.63 -10.00
CA TRP A 27 19.74 10.31 -9.38
C TRP A 27 20.34 9.22 -10.27
N THR A 28 20.68 9.49 -11.54
CA THR A 28 21.23 8.45 -12.43
C THR A 28 22.49 7.81 -11.88
N ASP A 29 23.30 8.62 -11.19
CA ASP A 29 24.61 8.20 -10.69
C ASP A 29 24.55 7.71 -9.23
N SER A 30 23.38 7.78 -8.57
CA SER A 30 23.19 7.30 -7.20
C SER A 30 23.02 5.77 -7.16
N PRO A 31 23.21 5.11 -5.99
CA PRO A 31 22.99 3.66 -5.86
C PRO A 31 21.58 3.23 -6.30
N LEU A 32 20.57 4.06 -6.00
CA LEU A 32 19.20 3.87 -6.47
C LEU A 32 19.10 3.90 -8.01
N GLY A 33 19.62 4.95 -8.66
CA GLY A 33 19.55 5.05 -10.14
C GLY A 33 20.34 3.94 -10.84
N ARG A 34 21.52 3.59 -10.33
CA ARG A 34 22.35 2.49 -10.88
C ARG A 34 21.67 1.13 -10.78
N ALA A 35 20.79 0.91 -9.81
CA ALA A 35 20.03 -0.33 -9.69
C ALA A 35 18.76 -0.32 -10.58
N VAL A 36 18.06 0.81 -10.61
CA VAL A 36 16.71 0.92 -11.16
C VAL A 36 16.71 1.23 -12.67
N GLU A 37 17.65 2.04 -13.17
CA GLU A 37 17.74 2.36 -14.60
C GLU A 37 18.09 1.16 -15.48
N PRO A 38 19.09 0.30 -15.14
CA PRO A 38 19.36 -0.90 -15.92
C PRO A 38 18.25 -1.95 -15.81
N ALA A 39 17.51 -1.94 -14.69
CA ALA A 39 16.33 -2.76 -14.49
C ALA A 39 15.15 -2.31 -15.38
N GLY A 40 15.18 -1.07 -15.88
CA GLY A 40 14.23 -0.56 -16.87
C GLY A 40 13.22 0.44 -16.32
N LEU A 41 13.50 1.10 -15.20
CA LEU A 41 12.69 2.19 -14.67
C LEU A 41 13.48 3.49 -14.65
N VAL A 42 12.86 4.57 -15.12
CA VAL A 42 13.45 5.91 -15.14
C VAL A 42 12.80 6.73 -14.03
N LEU A 43 13.64 7.18 -13.09
CA LEU A 43 13.22 8.02 -11.97
C LEU A 43 12.91 9.43 -12.45
N SER A 44 11.82 10.00 -11.92
CA SER A 44 11.45 11.38 -12.15
C SER A 44 12.21 12.33 -11.21
N ASP A 45 12.35 13.59 -11.62
CA ASP A 45 12.81 14.67 -10.74
C ASP A 45 11.69 15.22 -9.84
N GLY A 46 10.46 14.76 -10.01
CA GLY A 46 9.25 15.17 -9.29
C GLY A 46 8.19 15.84 -10.18
N THR A 47 8.55 16.22 -11.41
CA THR A 47 7.62 16.91 -12.33
C THR A 47 6.72 15.94 -13.12
N GLU A 48 7.25 14.76 -13.44
CA GLU A 48 6.54 13.72 -14.19
C GLU A 48 6.37 12.44 -13.35
N PRO A 49 5.45 11.53 -13.71
CA PRO A 49 5.42 10.20 -13.11
C PRO A 49 6.69 9.41 -13.43
N ASN A 50 7.06 8.49 -12.55
CA ASN A 50 8.14 7.53 -12.82
C ASN A 50 7.78 6.68 -14.04
N LYS A 51 8.77 6.42 -14.92
CA LYS A 51 8.53 5.79 -16.22
C LYS A 51 9.07 4.37 -16.25
N LEU A 52 8.20 3.41 -16.51
CA LEU A 52 8.58 2.02 -16.73
C LEU A 52 8.81 1.79 -18.23
N THR A 53 9.97 1.21 -18.57
CA THR A 53 10.38 0.95 -19.96
C THR A 53 10.37 -0.53 -20.34
N VAL A 54 10.11 -1.40 -19.36
CA VAL A 54 10.01 -2.84 -19.50
C VAL A 54 8.73 -3.32 -18.80
N GLU A 55 8.33 -4.58 -18.98
CA GLU A 55 7.23 -5.12 -18.19
C GLU A 55 7.57 -5.17 -16.68
N PRO A 56 6.60 -4.95 -15.77
CA PRO A 56 6.80 -5.02 -14.32
C PRO A 56 7.53 -6.27 -13.85
N ALA A 57 7.12 -7.44 -14.35
CA ALA A 57 7.75 -8.72 -14.00
C ALA A 57 9.22 -8.80 -14.46
N ILE A 58 9.59 -8.15 -15.57
CA ILE A 58 10.98 -8.09 -16.04
C ILE A 58 11.80 -7.16 -15.14
N PHE A 59 11.23 -6.01 -14.75
CA PHE A 59 11.85 -5.09 -13.81
C PHE A 59 12.16 -5.78 -12.47
N GLN A 60 11.14 -6.41 -11.87
CA GLN A 60 11.26 -7.14 -10.61
C GLN A 60 12.31 -8.27 -10.69
N LYS A 61 12.31 -9.06 -11.78
CA LYS A 61 13.30 -10.14 -12.00
C LYS A 61 14.72 -9.60 -12.13
N LYS A 62 14.92 -8.51 -12.88
CA LYS A 62 16.25 -7.89 -13.05
C LYS A 62 16.78 -7.34 -11.73
N LEU A 63 15.92 -6.66 -10.96
CA LEU A 63 16.31 -6.09 -9.67
C LEU A 63 16.63 -7.19 -8.65
N SER A 64 15.79 -8.24 -8.58
CA SER A 64 16.05 -9.41 -7.74
C SER A 64 17.37 -10.11 -8.12
N ALA A 65 17.67 -10.24 -9.41
CA ALA A 65 18.92 -10.82 -9.88
C ALA A 65 20.15 -9.96 -9.55
N LEU A 66 20.00 -8.63 -9.49
CA LEU A 66 21.06 -7.71 -9.11
C LEU A 66 21.48 -7.95 -7.65
N PHE A 67 20.53 -7.93 -6.71
CA PHE A 67 20.81 -8.14 -5.28
C PHE A 67 21.30 -9.56 -4.98
N ARG A 68 20.76 -10.56 -5.66
CA ARG A 68 21.19 -11.96 -5.51
C ARG A 68 22.63 -12.21 -5.96
N ARG A 69 23.13 -11.45 -6.95
CA ARG A 69 24.50 -11.58 -7.48
C ARG A 69 25.53 -10.76 -6.69
N HIS A 70 25.08 -9.85 -5.84
CA HIS A 70 25.96 -8.99 -5.08
C HIS A 70 26.72 -9.82 -4.02
N PRO A 71 28.06 -9.67 -3.87
CA PRO A 71 28.84 -10.46 -2.91
C PRO A 71 28.43 -10.21 -1.46
N ASN A 72 27.91 -9.01 -1.17
CA ASN A 72 27.32 -8.66 0.12
C ASN A 72 25.91 -8.11 -0.12
N THR A 73 24.90 -8.97 -0.14
CA THR A 73 23.52 -8.56 -0.44
C THR A 73 22.98 -7.56 0.59
N GLN A 74 23.28 -7.75 1.87
CA GLN A 74 22.76 -6.87 2.93
C GLN A 74 23.28 -5.44 2.78
N GLU A 75 24.59 -5.27 2.58
CA GLU A 75 25.20 -3.95 2.37
C GLU A 75 24.65 -3.24 1.13
N ALA A 76 24.43 -3.97 0.03
CA ALA A 76 23.81 -3.39 -1.17
C ALA A 76 22.35 -2.96 -0.92
N VAL A 77 21.59 -3.75 -0.16
CA VAL A 77 20.21 -3.40 0.23
C VAL A 77 20.22 -2.15 1.12
N ASP A 78 21.14 -2.05 2.05
CA ASP A 78 21.26 -0.90 2.96
C ASP A 78 21.66 0.37 2.19
N GLU A 79 22.66 0.31 1.32
CA GLU A 79 23.08 1.43 0.46
C GLU A 79 21.95 1.88 -0.48
N PHE A 80 21.24 0.92 -1.06
CA PHE A 80 20.07 1.19 -1.89
C PHE A 80 18.96 1.88 -1.09
N THR A 81 18.64 1.36 0.09
CA THR A 81 17.58 1.88 0.97
C THR A 81 17.93 3.28 1.46
N GLU A 82 19.20 3.55 1.77
CA GLU A 82 19.65 4.89 2.15
C GLU A 82 19.51 5.88 0.98
N SER A 83 19.88 5.46 -0.23
CA SER A 83 19.66 6.29 -1.43
C SER A 83 18.16 6.51 -1.71
N LEU A 84 17.30 5.52 -1.45
CA LEU A 84 15.85 5.64 -1.57
C LEU A 84 15.28 6.59 -0.52
N LYS A 85 15.78 6.54 0.71
CA LYS A 85 15.42 7.49 1.78
C LYS A 85 15.73 8.93 1.36
N LYS A 86 16.94 9.18 0.85
CA LYS A 86 17.34 10.51 0.34
C LYS A 86 16.45 10.97 -0.83
N TYR A 87 16.08 10.07 -1.73
CA TYR A 87 15.17 10.39 -2.84
C TYR A 87 13.76 10.79 -2.33
N THR A 88 13.28 10.09 -1.31
CA THR A 88 11.94 10.30 -0.71
C THR A 88 11.87 11.42 0.32
N ASP A 89 13.00 12.04 0.71
CA ASP A 89 12.98 13.22 1.59
C ASP A 89 12.27 14.41 0.92
N ASN A 90 12.23 14.45 -0.41
CA ASN A 90 11.40 15.41 -1.14
C ASN A 90 9.96 14.90 -1.27
N SER A 91 9.01 15.60 -0.66
CA SER A 91 7.58 15.24 -0.66
C SER A 91 6.96 15.07 -2.05
N VAL A 92 7.39 15.87 -3.04
CA VAL A 92 6.91 15.77 -4.42
C VAL A 92 7.41 14.47 -5.07
N ARG A 93 8.70 14.14 -4.88
CA ARG A 93 9.29 12.90 -5.40
C ARG A 93 8.70 11.67 -4.71
N PHE A 94 8.49 11.73 -3.41
CA PHE A 94 7.86 10.66 -2.65
C PHE A 94 6.43 10.42 -3.12
N ARG A 95 5.63 11.47 -3.29
CA ARG A 95 4.30 11.37 -3.88
C ARG A 95 4.33 10.69 -5.25
N GLN A 96 5.21 11.11 -6.16
CA GLN A 96 5.35 10.47 -7.47
C GLN A 96 5.81 9.00 -7.39
N ALA A 97 6.50 8.61 -6.32
CA ALA A 97 6.87 7.21 -6.08
C ALA A 97 5.70 6.35 -5.56
N LEU A 98 4.70 6.97 -4.93
CA LEU A 98 3.47 6.31 -4.44
C LEU A 98 2.37 6.25 -5.52
N LEU A 99 2.42 7.12 -6.52
CA LEU A 99 1.46 7.15 -7.62
C LEU A 99 1.80 6.11 -8.72
N PRO A 100 0.80 5.66 -9.50
CA PRO A 100 1.00 4.77 -10.63
C PRO A 100 2.13 5.22 -11.57
N THR A 101 2.99 4.28 -11.97
CA THR A 101 4.01 4.56 -12.97
C THR A 101 3.38 4.80 -14.35
N SER A 102 4.10 5.50 -15.23
CA SER A 102 3.70 5.70 -16.62
C SER A 102 4.51 4.81 -17.55
N VAL A 103 3.90 4.39 -18.67
CA VAL A 103 4.60 3.65 -19.72
C VAL A 103 5.44 4.63 -20.53
N ALA A 104 6.71 4.32 -20.77
CA ALA A 104 7.51 5.11 -21.69
C ALA A 104 6.99 4.97 -23.13
N ASP A 105 7.02 6.07 -23.88
CA ASP A 105 6.51 6.14 -25.25
C ASP A 105 7.19 5.07 -26.14
N GLY A 106 6.41 4.14 -26.70
CA GLY A 106 6.88 3.01 -27.51
C GLY A 106 7.33 1.76 -26.75
N ALA A 107 7.09 1.67 -25.43
CA ALA A 107 7.34 0.43 -24.68
C ALA A 107 6.20 -0.59 -24.90
N ASP A 108 6.57 -1.83 -25.16
CA ASP A 108 5.66 -2.96 -25.43
C ASP A 108 5.09 -3.50 -24.11
N VAL A 109 4.47 -2.63 -23.31
CA VAL A 109 3.86 -3.01 -22.03
C VAL A 109 2.39 -3.31 -22.29
N MET A 110 2.01 -4.58 -22.24
CA MET A 110 0.61 -4.98 -22.24
C MET A 110 -0.06 -4.36 -21.00
N SER A 111 -0.79 -3.26 -21.20
CA SER A 111 -1.59 -2.61 -20.16
C SER A 111 -2.76 -3.55 -19.82
N ARG A 112 -2.55 -4.46 -18.86
CA ARG A 112 -3.56 -5.42 -18.41
C ARG A 112 -4.60 -4.71 -17.55
N SER A 113 -5.52 -3.93 -18.13
CA SER A 113 -6.81 -3.42 -17.58
C SER A 113 -6.87 -2.83 -16.14
N GLY A 114 -5.80 -2.86 -15.36
CA GLY A 114 -5.57 -2.20 -14.10
C GLY A 114 -4.31 -1.38 -14.28
N GLY A 115 -4.30 -0.15 -13.77
CA GLY A 115 -3.18 0.77 -13.93
C GLY A 115 -1.84 0.16 -13.50
N LEU A 116 -0.74 0.72 -13.98
CA LEU A 116 0.57 0.28 -13.54
C LEU A 116 0.76 0.53 -12.03
N ASP A 117 1.46 -0.38 -11.39
CA ASP A 117 1.88 -0.19 -10.01
C ASP A 117 2.79 1.03 -9.85
N SER A 118 2.81 1.55 -8.62
CA SER A 118 3.75 2.60 -8.21
C SER A 118 5.19 2.08 -8.15
N LEU A 119 6.16 3.00 -8.06
CA LEU A 119 7.54 2.62 -7.80
C LEU A 119 7.64 1.84 -6.47
N MET A 120 6.97 2.32 -5.42
CA MET A 120 7.02 1.68 -4.10
C MET A 120 6.47 0.25 -4.12
N ARG A 121 5.35 0.01 -4.80
CA ARG A 121 4.77 -1.33 -4.94
C ARG A 121 5.66 -2.26 -5.78
N GLN A 122 6.30 -1.73 -6.82
CA GLN A 122 7.28 -2.48 -7.62
C GLN A 122 8.51 -2.88 -6.78
N LEU A 123 8.97 -2.02 -5.87
CA LEU A 123 10.06 -2.34 -4.94
C LEU A 123 9.64 -3.32 -3.83
N LEU A 124 8.42 -3.19 -3.29
CA LEU A 124 7.85 -4.15 -2.32
C LEU A 124 7.68 -5.56 -2.89
N SER A 125 7.56 -5.69 -4.22
CA SER A 125 7.49 -6.98 -4.91
C SER A 125 8.84 -7.70 -5.01
N VAL A 126 9.94 -7.09 -4.55
CA VAL A 126 11.28 -7.69 -4.54
C VAL A 126 11.63 -8.12 -3.13
N ASP A 127 11.72 -9.43 -2.89
CA ASP A 127 11.86 -10.02 -1.55
C ASP A 127 13.02 -9.43 -0.73
N TYR A 128 14.18 -9.20 -1.36
CA TYR A 128 15.36 -8.64 -0.69
C TYR A 128 15.18 -7.18 -0.22
N LEU A 129 14.29 -6.43 -0.88
CA LEU A 129 14.02 -5.03 -0.57
C LEU A 129 12.78 -4.84 0.29
N GLN A 130 11.84 -5.79 0.25
CA GLN A 130 10.53 -5.64 0.84
C GLN A 130 10.57 -5.23 2.33
N PRO A 131 11.36 -5.88 3.23
CA PRO A 131 11.39 -5.48 4.63
C PRO A 131 11.86 -4.03 4.82
N SER A 132 12.95 -3.64 4.15
CA SER A 132 13.53 -2.29 4.26
C SER A 132 12.62 -1.21 3.67
N VAL A 133 11.92 -1.51 2.58
CA VAL A 133 10.97 -0.59 1.94
C VAL A 133 9.69 -0.46 2.76
N ALA A 134 9.16 -1.55 3.31
CA ALA A 134 8.00 -1.52 4.19
C ALA A 134 8.28 -0.70 5.45
N HIS A 135 9.45 -0.92 6.07
CA HIS A 135 9.92 -0.12 7.21
C HIS A 135 10.03 1.38 6.87
N LEU A 136 10.64 1.71 5.72
CA LEU A 136 10.72 3.09 5.25
C LEU A 136 9.34 3.73 5.07
N LEU A 137 8.39 2.99 4.49
CA LEU A 137 7.01 3.48 4.30
C LEU A 137 6.32 3.75 5.62
N LEU A 138 6.43 2.86 6.61
CA LEU A 138 5.87 3.06 7.95
C LEU A 138 6.52 4.24 8.68
N LEU A 139 7.85 4.40 8.56
CA LEU A 139 8.56 5.56 9.11
C LEU A 139 8.07 6.88 8.49
N ARG A 140 7.86 6.90 7.16
CA ARG A 140 7.30 8.05 6.47
C ARG A 140 5.85 8.29 6.86
N LEU A 141 5.05 7.24 7.01
CA LEU A 141 3.66 7.33 7.46
C LEU A 141 3.59 8.12 8.77
N SER A 142 4.38 7.74 9.78
CA SER A 142 4.48 8.45 11.06
C SER A 142 4.88 9.92 10.89
N SER A 143 5.79 10.22 9.95
CA SER A 143 6.23 11.60 9.67
C SER A 143 5.11 12.50 9.10
N TYR A 144 4.09 11.91 8.47
CA TYR A 144 2.94 12.63 7.90
C TYR A 144 1.71 12.65 8.80
N MET A 145 1.74 12.00 9.97
CA MET A 145 0.60 11.95 10.90
C MET A 145 0.33 13.29 11.60
N ASP A 146 1.40 14.02 11.93
CA ASP A 146 1.32 15.29 12.68
C ASP A 146 1.15 16.51 11.76
N THR A 147 1.00 16.30 10.46
CA THR A 147 0.82 17.40 9.49
C THR A 147 -0.58 17.99 9.61
N GLU A 148 -0.76 18.87 10.60
CA GLU A 148 -1.97 19.70 10.75
C GLU A 148 -2.27 20.40 9.41
N PRO A 149 -3.55 20.45 8.99
CA PRO A 149 -3.96 21.12 7.77
C PRO A 149 -3.88 22.65 7.97
N SER A 150 -2.65 23.18 8.02
CA SER A 150 -2.44 24.62 8.03
C SER A 150 -3.02 25.22 6.75
N SER A 151 -3.92 26.16 7.00
CA SER A 151 -4.86 26.77 6.06
C SER A 151 -4.22 27.30 4.77
N HIS A 152 -4.85 26.96 3.63
CA HIS A 152 -4.79 27.65 2.32
C HIS A 152 -3.64 27.39 1.33
N SER A 153 -2.79 26.37 1.48
CA SER A 153 -1.91 25.96 0.38
C SER A 153 -2.49 24.76 -0.39
N LEU A 154 -2.39 24.75 -1.73
CA LEU A 154 -2.77 23.59 -2.56
C LEU A 154 -1.97 22.34 -2.18
N ASN A 155 -0.77 22.51 -1.61
CA ASN A 155 0.07 21.44 -1.10
C ASN A 155 -0.54 20.76 0.14
N THR A 156 -1.40 21.45 0.90
CA THR A 156 -2.02 20.89 2.12
C THR A 156 -2.94 19.72 1.79
N ARG A 157 -3.74 19.81 0.71
CA ARG A 157 -4.61 18.70 0.26
C ARG A 157 -3.82 17.50 -0.25
N GLU A 158 -2.70 17.74 -0.92
CA GLU A 158 -1.84 16.67 -1.42
C GLU A 158 -1.11 15.97 -0.27
N LEU A 159 -0.74 16.71 0.78
CA LEU A 159 -0.11 16.16 1.98
C LEU A 159 -1.10 15.37 2.85
N CYS A 160 -2.36 15.82 2.97
CA CYS A 160 -3.41 15.06 3.67
C CYS A 160 -3.69 13.69 3.05
N GLN A 161 -3.35 13.47 1.77
CA GLN A 161 -3.51 12.18 1.10
C GLN A 161 -2.30 11.26 1.26
N MET A 162 -1.17 11.75 1.79
CA MET A 162 0.05 10.93 1.94
C MET A 162 -0.18 9.69 2.80
N PRO A 163 -0.80 9.77 4.00
CA PRO A 163 -1.03 8.58 4.82
C PRO A 163 -1.79 7.49 4.06
N ALA A 164 -2.89 7.86 3.41
CA ALA A 164 -3.71 6.97 2.61
C ALA A 164 -2.95 6.34 1.44
N LEU A 165 -2.16 7.15 0.71
CA LEU A 165 -1.33 6.66 -0.39
C LEU A 165 -0.27 5.67 0.09
N ILE A 166 0.33 5.90 1.26
CA ILE A 166 1.34 5.00 1.86
C ILE A 166 0.69 3.67 2.26
N ILE A 167 -0.43 3.72 3.01
CA ILE A 167 -1.16 2.53 3.46
C ILE A 167 -1.59 1.69 2.24
N ASN A 168 -2.03 2.33 1.15
CA ASN A 168 -2.43 1.64 -0.08
C ASN A 168 -1.29 0.89 -0.79
N GLN A 169 -0.02 1.22 -0.52
CA GLN A 169 1.11 0.46 -1.07
C GLN A 169 1.26 -0.91 -0.41
N LEU A 170 0.81 -1.06 0.85
CA LEU A 170 0.97 -2.26 1.66
C LEU A 170 -0.20 -3.24 1.52
N ARG A 171 -1.34 -2.81 0.96
CA ARG A 171 -2.53 -3.66 0.78
C ARG A 171 -2.33 -4.70 -0.32
N TRP A 172 -2.85 -5.91 -0.14
CA TRP A 172 -2.85 -6.97 -1.15
C TRP A 172 -1.48 -7.17 -1.82
N LEU A 173 -0.43 -7.29 -1.00
CA LEU A 173 0.87 -7.74 -1.50
C LEU A 173 0.79 -9.23 -1.82
N ASP A 174 1.31 -9.65 -2.97
CA ASP A 174 1.27 -11.05 -3.41
C ASP A 174 2.03 -11.99 -2.46
N HIS A 175 3.08 -11.48 -1.83
CA HIS A 175 3.92 -12.21 -0.89
C HIS A 175 4.45 -11.27 0.19
N ILE A 176 4.44 -11.71 1.45
CA ILE A 176 5.00 -10.99 2.59
C ILE A 176 6.19 -11.80 3.13
N VAL A 177 7.38 -11.22 3.08
CA VAL A 177 8.65 -11.87 3.47
C VAL A 177 8.74 -12.03 4.98
N ASN A 178 8.32 -11.01 5.74
CA ASN A 178 8.42 -11.00 7.20
C ASN A 178 7.14 -10.41 7.82
N GLY A 179 6.06 -11.20 7.77
CA GLY A 179 4.74 -10.78 8.27
C GLY A 179 4.73 -10.44 9.76
N LYS A 180 5.55 -11.13 10.57
CA LYS A 180 5.63 -10.88 12.02
C LYS A 180 6.19 -9.50 12.34
N ASP A 181 7.31 -9.13 11.72
CA ASP A 181 7.91 -7.81 11.95
C ASP A 181 7.04 -6.70 11.34
N LEU A 182 6.45 -6.93 10.16
CA LEU A 182 5.48 -5.99 9.56
C LEU A 182 4.28 -5.77 10.47
N CYS A 183 3.69 -6.83 11.03
CA CYS A 183 2.58 -6.76 11.97
C CYS A 183 2.96 -5.95 13.21
N ARG A 184 4.15 -6.20 13.79
CA ARG A 184 4.63 -5.47 14.96
C ARG A 184 4.78 -3.98 14.66
N GLU A 185 5.52 -3.63 13.61
CA GLU A 185 5.76 -2.23 13.25
C GLU A 185 4.46 -1.49 12.88
N LEU A 186 3.54 -2.15 12.18
CA LEU A 186 2.24 -1.57 11.83
C LEU A 186 1.42 -1.26 13.09
N LEU A 187 1.37 -2.18 14.07
CA LEU A 187 0.63 -1.99 15.31
C LEU A 187 1.29 -0.95 16.24
N GLU A 188 2.62 -0.87 16.26
CA GLU A 188 3.35 0.21 16.94
C GLU A 188 2.95 1.58 16.36
N VAL A 189 2.88 1.68 15.03
CA VAL A 189 2.44 2.89 14.34
C VAL A 189 0.97 3.22 14.65
N VAL A 190 0.07 2.23 14.70
CA VAL A 190 -1.32 2.43 15.14
C VAL A 190 -1.37 2.97 16.56
N GLY A 191 -0.53 2.49 17.48
CA GLY A 191 -0.51 2.93 18.87
C GLY A 191 -0.23 4.42 19.07
N VAL A 192 0.51 5.05 18.15
CA VAL A 192 0.90 6.48 18.24
C VAL A 192 0.14 7.38 17.26
N ALA A 193 -0.64 6.82 16.34
CA ALA A 193 -1.33 7.57 15.30
C ALA A 193 -2.55 8.37 15.82
N PRO A 194 -2.91 9.50 15.18
CA PRO A 194 -4.20 10.17 15.38
C PRO A 194 -5.38 9.26 15.00
N VAL A 195 -6.55 9.49 15.60
CA VAL A 195 -7.73 8.60 15.49
C VAL A 195 -8.19 8.38 14.04
N GLU A 196 -8.05 9.40 13.19
CA GLU A 196 -8.41 9.34 11.76
C GLU A 196 -7.53 8.34 11.01
N ILE A 197 -6.21 8.39 11.28
CA ILE A 197 -5.23 7.51 10.64
C ILE A 197 -5.25 6.12 11.27
N GLN A 198 -5.46 6.03 12.60
CA GLN A 198 -5.71 4.75 13.28
C GLN A 198 -6.85 3.99 12.62
N ARG A 199 -7.97 4.68 12.34
CA ARG A 199 -9.13 4.08 11.68
C ARG A 199 -8.75 3.50 10.32
N GLU A 200 -8.05 4.28 9.50
CA GLU A 200 -7.63 3.86 8.16
C GLU A 200 -6.69 2.64 8.21
N ILE A 201 -5.67 2.67 9.07
CA ILE A 201 -4.74 1.56 9.23
C ILE A 201 -5.50 0.31 9.71
N VAL A 202 -6.34 0.43 10.75
CA VAL A 202 -7.10 -0.68 11.33
C VAL A 202 -7.98 -1.35 10.28
N THR A 203 -8.71 -0.58 9.47
CA THR A 203 -9.52 -1.13 8.38
C THR A 203 -8.70 -1.82 7.29
N ALA A 204 -7.43 -1.44 7.11
CA ALA A 204 -6.54 -2.02 6.11
C ALA A 204 -5.76 -3.25 6.62
N ILE A 205 -5.72 -3.52 7.94
CA ILE A 205 -4.97 -4.65 8.52
C ILE A 205 -5.29 -5.99 7.84
N PRO A 206 -6.56 -6.39 7.61
CA PRO A 206 -6.88 -7.65 6.95
C PRO A 206 -6.34 -7.75 5.52
N GLU A 207 -6.15 -6.61 4.86
CA GLU A 207 -5.62 -6.53 3.49
C GLU A 207 -4.08 -6.47 3.46
N ILE A 208 -3.45 -6.05 4.56
CA ILE A 208 -1.99 -5.86 4.67
C ILE A 208 -1.29 -7.11 5.21
N LEU A 209 -1.90 -7.82 6.16
CA LEU A 209 -1.27 -8.95 6.86
C LEU A 209 -1.70 -10.30 6.28
N ASP A 210 -0.77 -11.25 6.27
CA ASP A 210 -1.04 -12.65 5.97
C ASP A 210 -1.77 -13.34 7.13
N ASP A 211 -2.53 -14.39 6.79
CA ASP A 211 -3.33 -15.20 7.72
C ASP A 211 -2.54 -15.69 8.94
N ALA A 212 -1.22 -15.91 8.78
CA ALA A 212 -0.35 -16.34 9.87
C ALA A 212 -0.29 -15.32 11.03
N GLN A 213 -0.53 -14.04 10.77
CA GLN A 213 -0.49 -12.97 11.79
C GLN A 213 -1.86 -12.53 12.27
N HIS A 214 -2.96 -13.02 11.69
CA HIS A 214 -4.33 -12.56 12.01
C HIS A 214 -4.68 -12.75 13.48
N ASN A 215 -4.27 -13.86 14.11
CA ASN A 215 -4.49 -14.09 15.54
C ASN A 215 -3.77 -13.06 16.42
N ASN A 216 -2.52 -12.71 16.08
CA ASN A 216 -1.76 -11.72 16.81
C ASN A 216 -2.37 -10.32 16.65
N ALA A 217 -2.73 -9.96 15.41
CA ALA A 217 -3.42 -8.71 15.11
C ALA A 217 -4.75 -8.59 15.85
N ALA A 218 -5.53 -9.67 15.95
CA ALA A 218 -6.81 -9.68 16.66
C ALA A 218 -6.68 -9.43 18.17
N LEU A 219 -5.65 -9.96 18.81
CA LEU A 219 -5.39 -9.73 20.23
C LEU A 219 -5.03 -8.26 20.51
N GLU A 220 -4.21 -7.66 19.65
CA GLU A 220 -3.81 -6.25 19.76
C GLU A 220 -4.97 -5.31 19.42
N LEU A 221 -5.76 -5.63 18.39
CA LEU A 221 -7.00 -4.93 18.06
C LEU A 221 -8.02 -5.00 19.20
N LYS A 222 -8.13 -6.15 19.88
CA LYS A 222 -8.95 -6.29 21.09
C LYS A 222 -8.46 -5.33 22.18
N SER A 223 -7.17 -5.29 22.49
CA SER A 223 -6.58 -4.36 23.47
C SER A 223 -6.88 -2.90 23.13
N LEU A 224 -6.77 -2.56 21.84
CA LEU A 224 -7.06 -1.24 21.31
C LEU A 224 -8.55 -0.87 21.48
N LEU A 225 -9.48 -1.81 21.25
CA LEU A 225 -10.92 -1.61 21.47
C LEU A 225 -11.23 -1.26 22.93
N GLN A 226 -10.49 -1.82 23.90
CA GLN A 226 -10.69 -1.53 25.33
C GLN A 226 -10.26 -0.11 25.69
N SER A 227 -9.27 0.42 24.96
CA SER A 227 -8.60 1.69 25.25
C SER A 227 -9.20 2.86 24.48
N ASN A 228 -9.73 2.65 23.27
CA ASN A 228 -10.26 3.71 22.41
C ASN A 228 -11.63 3.36 21.81
N SER A 229 -12.69 3.94 22.38
CA SER A 229 -14.07 3.73 21.92
C SER A 229 -14.37 4.34 20.54
N GLY A 230 -13.63 5.37 20.10
CA GLY A 230 -13.81 6.02 18.80
C GLY A 230 -13.40 5.15 17.60
N LEU A 231 -12.74 4.02 17.86
CA LEU A 231 -12.29 3.06 16.86
C LEU A 231 -13.15 1.78 16.82
N MET A 232 -14.17 1.69 17.65
CA MET A 232 -15.00 0.49 17.80
C MET A 232 -15.50 -0.08 16.47
N ALA A 233 -16.09 0.76 15.61
CA ALA A 233 -16.64 0.30 14.33
C ALA A 233 -15.54 -0.27 13.41
N ALA A 234 -14.40 0.42 13.30
CA ALA A 234 -13.29 -0.01 12.45
C ALA A 234 -12.63 -1.28 12.98
N THR A 235 -12.45 -1.39 14.29
CA THR A 235 -11.88 -2.57 14.92
C THR A 235 -12.77 -3.80 14.75
N ILE A 236 -14.09 -3.66 14.95
CA ILE A 236 -15.03 -4.77 14.77
C ILE A 236 -15.07 -5.20 13.29
N ASP A 237 -15.12 -4.25 12.37
CA ASP A 237 -15.12 -4.54 10.93
C ASP A 237 -13.85 -5.27 10.50
N ALA A 238 -12.68 -4.78 10.92
CA ALA A 238 -11.40 -5.42 10.68
C ALA A 238 -11.37 -6.84 11.28
N MET A 239 -11.74 -7.01 12.54
CA MET A 239 -11.77 -8.32 13.20
C MET A 239 -12.72 -9.32 12.52
N SER A 240 -13.84 -8.84 11.97
CA SER A 240 -14.77 -9.68 11.22
C SER A 240 -14.24 -10.14 9.86
N SER A 241 -13.23 -9.44 9.33
CA SER A 241 -12.56 -9.73 8.07
C SER A 241 -11.27 -10.56 8.26
N LEU A 242 -10.81 -10.77 9.50
CA LEU A 242 -9.65 -11.59 9.82
C LEU A 242 -10.02 -13.09 9.87
N ASN A 243 -9.09 -13.93 9.44
CA ASN A 243 -9.21 -15.38 9.54
C ASN A 243 -8.68 -15.86 10.90
N LEU A 244 -9.56 -15.95 11.89
CA LEU A 244 -9.20 -16.26 13.28
C LEU A 244 -9.26 -17.76 13.57
N SER A 245 -8.42 -18.22 14.49
CA SER A 245 -8.59 -19.56 15.07
C SER A 245 -9.82 -19.59 15.99
N PHE A 246 -10.45 -20.76 16.11
CA PHE A 246 -11.67 -20.98 16.90
C PHE A 246 -11.57 -20.44 18.34
N ASP A 247 -10.41 -20.60 18.98
CA ASP A 247 -10.19 -20.15 20.36
C ASP A 247 -10.23 -18.62 20.48
N ILE A 248 -9.57 -17.91 19.56
CA ILE A 248 -9.53 -16.44 19.51
C ILE A 248 -10.88 -15.90 19.07
N GLU A 249 -11.52 -16.51 18.08
CA GLU A 249 -12.86 -16.13 17.63
C GLU A 249 -13.89 -16.22 18.77
N ALA A 250 -13.84 -17.29 19.59
CA ALA A 250 -14.72 -17.43 20.73
C ALA A 250 -14.43 -16.38 21.82
N GLU A 251 -13.19 -15.96 22.00
CA GLU A 251 -12.81 -14.90 22.94
C GLU A 251 -13.28 -13.52 22.44
N VAL A 252 -13.06 -13.23 21.16
CA VAL A 252 -13.46 -12.00 20.47
C VAL A 252 -14.98 -11.87 20.41
N SER A 253 -15.67 -12.94 20.03
CA SER A 253 -17.14 -13.00 19.92
C SER A 253 -17.85 -12.83 21.26
N ARG A 254 -17.20 -13.15 22.38
CA ARG A 254 -17.71 -12.82 23.72
C ARG A 254 -17.45 -11.37 24.11
N THR A 255 -16.34 -10.82 23.64
CA THR A 255 -15.89 -9.46 23.96
C THR A 255 -16.72 -8.42 23.20
N ILE A 256 -16.94 -8.60 21.89
CA ILE A 256 -17.63 -7.63 21.03
C ILE A 256 -19.05 -7.28 21.54
N PRO A 257 -19.94 -8.23 21.89
CA PRO A 257 -21.29 -7.91 22.38
C PRO A 257 -21.26 -7.17 23.72
N ILE A 258 -20.31 -7.49 24.60
CA ILE A 258 -20.16 -6.81 25.89
C ILE A 258 -19.73 -5.35 25.67
N TYR A 259 -18.77 -5.10 24.79
CA TYR A 259 -18.33 -3.75 24.45
C TYR A 259 -19.38 -2.97 23.67
N CYS A 260 -20.07 -3.60 22.72
CA CYS A 260 -21.24 -3.00 22.08
C CYS A 260 -22.30 -2.67 23.12
N CYS A 261 -22.69 -3.57 24.03
CA CYS A 261 -23.68 -3.29 25.06
C CYS A 261 -23.24 -2.22 26.07
N LEU A 262 -21.97 -2.18 26.48
CA LEU A 262 -21.43 -1.17 27.41
C LEU A 262 -21.31 0.20 26.75
N HIS A 263 -20.95 0.28 25.47
CA HIS A 263 -20.86 1.55 24.77
C HIS A 263 -22.23 2.05 24.31
N LEU A 264 -23.13 1.12 23.94
CA LEU A 264 -24.55 1.37 23.69
C LEU A 264 -25.38 1.59 24.97
N GLN A 265 -24.82 1.39 26.17
CA GLN A 265 -25.44 1.88 27.41
C GLN A 265 -25.48 3.41 27.46
N ASN A 266 -24.72 4.11 26.60
CA ASN A 266 -24.88 5.54 26.36
C ASN A 266 -25.94 5.87 25.29
N THR A 267 -26.68 4.89 24.77
CA THR A 267 -27.80 5.10 23.84
C THR A 267 -28.77 3.92 23.89
N GLN A 268 -29.41 3.64 25.04
CA GLN A 268 -30.66 2.86 25.21
C GLN A 268 -31.18 2.01 24.01
N VAL A 269 -30.45 1.00 23.51
CA VAL A 269 -30.79 0.42 22.18
C VAL A 269 -31.97 -0.55 22.20
N LEU A 270 -32.39 -1.15 23.32
CA LEU A 270 -33.57 -2.02 23.25
C LEU A 270 -34.88 -1.21 23.11
N ASP A 271 -35.00 -0.08 23.81
CA ASP A 271 -36.15 0.81 23.67
C ASP A 271 -36.02 1.73 22.45
N VAL A 272 -34.79 2.16 22.11
CA VAL A 272 -34.53 3.01 20.93
C VAL A 272 -34.51 2.21 19.63
N ALA A 273 -34.09 0.93 19.55
CA ALA A 273 -34.23 0.17 18.30
C ALA A 273 -35.71 -0.11 17.96
N MET A 274 -36.54 -0.35 18.97
CA MET A 274 -37.99 -0.44 18.79
C MET A 274 -38.62 0.94 18.47
N GLY A 275 -38.06 2.03 19.01
CA GLY A 275 -38.46 3.41 18.67
C GLY A 275 -37.94 3.93 17.32
N CYS A 276 -36.76 3.49 16.87
CA CYS A 276 -36.09 3.91 15.64
C CYS A 276 -36.62 3.20 14.41
N LEU A 277 -37.29 2.05 14.55
CA LEU A 277 -38.12 1.50 13.47
C LEU A 277 -39.22 2.48 13.03
N GLY A 278 -39.62 3.43 13.90
CA GLY A 278 -40.56 4.50 13.58
C GLY A 278 -39.92 5.77 12.99
N THR A 279 -38.59 5.95 13.08
CA THR A 279 -37.92 7.22 12.74
C THR A 279 -36.64 7.10 11.90
N ALA A 280 -36.19 5.88 11.58
CA ALA A 280 -34.98 5.65 10.79
C ALA A 280 -35.14 6.07 9.32
N SER A 281 -34.09 6.68 8.76
CA SER A 281 -34.00 6.95 7.33
C SER A 281 -33.85 5.63 6.57
N VAL A 282 -34.45 5.53 5.37
CA VAL A 282 -34.48 4.31 4.55
C VAL A 282 -33.09 3.75 4.22
N ALA A 283 -32.04 4.59 4.29
CA ALA A 283 -30.66 4.20 3.99
C ALA A 283 -30.03 3.28 5.06
N ASP A 284 -30.45 3.40 6.32
CA ASP A 284 -29.80 2.71 7.46
C ASP A 284 -30.56 1.45 7.90
N LEU A 285 -31.77 1.26 7.37
CA LEU A 285 -32.64 0.11 7.63
C LEU A 285 -31.98 -1.25 7.34
N PRO A 286 -31.20 -1.42 6.24
CA PRO A 286 -30.57 -2.70 5.92
C PRO A 286 -29.51 -3.14 6.95
N LEU A 287 -28.79 -2.19 7.55
CA LEU A 287 -27.78 -2.47 8.58
C LEU A 287 -28.44 -2.93 9.88
N VAL A 288 -29.54 -2.28 10.26
CA VAL A 288 -30.34 -2.65 11.45
C VAL A 288 -30.98 -4.03 11.28
N LEU A 289 -31.56 -4.31 10.10
CA LEU A 289 -32.12 -5.62 9.79
C LEU A 289 -31.07 -6.74 9.78
N ARG A 290 -29.91 -6.48 9.17
CA ARG A 290 -28.80 -7.46 9.15
C ARG A 290 -28.34 -7.79 10.57
N PHE A 291 -28.21 -6.78 11.42
CA PHE A 291 -27.84 -6.96 12.82
C PHE A 291 -28.87 -7.79 13.61
N ILE A 292 -30.17 -7.50 13.45
CA ILE A 292 -31.24 -8.26 14.11
C ILE A 292 -31.27 -9.72 13.61
N MET A 293 -31.17 -9.93 12.29
CA MET A 293 -31.17 -11.28 11.72
C MET A 293 -29.97 -12.13 12.18
N GLN A 294 -28.80 -11.50 12.34
CA GLN A 294 -27.59 -12.18 12.80
C GLN A 294 -27.67 -12.55 14.30
N GLN A 295 -28.42 -11.79 15.10
CA GLN A 295 -28.72 -12.09 16.51
C GLN A 295 -29.81 -13.17 16.68
N VAL A 296 -30.77 -13.27 15.76
CA VAL A 296 -31.82 -14.30 15.82
C VAL A 296 -31.27 -15.67 15.41
N ASN A 297 -30.39 -15.72 14.41
CA ASN A 297 -29.77 -16.99 13.99
C ASN A 297 -28.86 -17.62 15.05
N SER A 298 -28.23 -16.81 15.91
CA SER A 298 -27.37 -17.30 16.99
C SER A 298 -28.15 -17.78 18.22
N LYS A 299 -29.41 -17.37 18.39
CA LYS A 299 -30.29 -17.80 19.49
C LYS A 299 -31.29 -18.90 19.13
N SER A 300 -31.49 -19.20 17.84
CA SER A 300 -32.44 -20.23 17.38
C SER A 300 -31.81 -21.62 17.14
N ALA A 301 -30.52 -21.80 17.42
CA ALA A 301 -29.80 -23.07 17.23
C ALA A 301 -29.59 -23.86 18.54
N VAL A 302 -30.46 -23.68 19.54
CA VAL A 302 -30.54 -24.49 20.76
C VAL A 302 -31.98 -24.90 21.00
#